data_AF-A0A950IIX8-F1
#
_entry.id   AF-A0A950IIX8-F1
#
_cell.length_a   1.000
_cell.length_b   1.000
_cell.length_c   1.000
_cell.angle_alpha   90.00
_cell.angle_beta   90.00
_cell.angle_gamma   90.00
#
_symmetry.space_group_name_H-M   'P 1'
#
loop_
_entity.id
_entity.type
_entity.pdbx_description
1 polymer ?
#
loop_
_entity_poly.entity_id
_entity_poly.type
_entity_poly.pdbx_seq_one_letter_code
_entity_poly.pdbx_strand_id
1 'polypeptide(L)'
;MNFPKTLIPPILAIGMAFCSTCAHAERKTDEATIQIQGEARRYYHLHDQNTPSGGPVILLIDGSGCGDFGARLAGFFELYPAPADVYFLEKPHIEKGVGPQPKSCSPAFERDDYLERRVSDALEFIESEPRLKQHGERSIAVVGFSEGGRVAPIVASRSKKIGWLATVGSGGMPQADGFLTFARRGVAPYANPYSEKLLQEEFATIAKDPKNLDKHFFGHSYHYWNSHLFYDPITTYSKLDIPIVAAMGEKDEAEPIESGFMLKHYFEQHPDRDFQFIEYRNASHGLQVGDKSNIKSFIANLDKWFKGAPHAFDHDE
;
A
#
# COMPACT_ATOMS: atom_id res chain seq x y z
N MET A 1 -3.97 92.56 -3.54
CA MET A 1 -4.56 91.37 -4.19
C MET A 1 -3.51 90.28 -4.18
N ASN A 2 -3.57 89.40 -3.17
CA ASN A 2 -2.72 88.23 -3.00
C ASN A 2 -3.58 87.21 -2.25
N PHE A 3 -3.90 86.09 -2.87
CA PHE A 3 -4.41 84.92 -2.18
C PHE A 3 -3.62 83.68 -2.61
N PRO A 4 -3.38 82.72 -1.70
CA PRO A 4 -2.20 81.88 -1.73
C PRO A 4 -2.46 80.47 -2.24
N LYS A 5 -1.36 79.85 -2.68
CA LYS A 5 -1.21 78.41 -2.95
C LYS A 5 -1.53 77.61 -1.68
N THR A 6 -2.38 76.59 -1.81
CA THR A 6 -2.52 75.50 -0.84
C THR A 6 -1.97 74.22 -1.45
N LEU A 7 -0.86 73.74 -0.87
CA LEU A 7 -0.34 72.40 -1.10
C LEU A 7 -1.24 71.38 -0.40
N ILE A 8 -1.64 70.34 -1.11
CA ILE A 8 -2.20 69.11 -0.53
C ILE A 8 -1.08 68.06 -0.58
N PRO A 9 -0.71 67.40 0.55
CA PRO A 9 0.30 66.36 0.53
C PRO A 9 -0.28 65.04 -0.02
N PRO A 10 0.52 64.16 -0.63
CA PRO A 10 0.06 62.84 -1.02
C PRO A 10 -0.08 61.97 0.24
N ILE A 11 -1.28 61.42 0.46
CA ILE A 11 -1.50 60.35 1.43
C ILE A 11 -0.89 59.09 0.83
N LEU A 12 0.27 58.69 1.36
CA LEU A 12 0.89 57.40 1.05
C LEU A 12 0.09 56.31 1.77
N ALA A 13 -0.88 55.72 1.09
CA ALA A 13 -1.57 54.53 1.58
C ALA A 13 -0.62 53.33 1.46
N ILE A 14 0.08 53.01 2.54
CA ILE A 14 0.81 51.74 2.68
C ILE A 14 -0.26 50.66 2.88
N GLY A 15 -0.73 50.09 1.76
CA GLY A 15 -1.49 48.86 1.76
C GLY A 15 -0.58 47.73 2.24
N MET A 16 -0.65 47.39 3.52
CA MET A 16 -0.11 46.12 4.02
C MET A 16 -0.97 45.01 3.43
N ALA A 17 -0.53 44.46 2.30
CA ALA A 17 -1.02 43.19 1.80
C ALA A 17 -0.65 42.12 2.82
N PHE A 18 -1.60 41.75 3.68
CA PHE A 18 -1.54 40.48 4.38
C PHE A 18 -1.64 39.38 3.33
N CYS A 19 -0.49 38.95 2.81
CA CYS A 19 -0.37 37.61 2.27
C CYS A 19 -0.59 36.66 3.46
N SER A 20 -1.82 36.25 3.67
CA SER A 20 -2.13 35.02 4.37
C SER A 20 -1.57 33.87 3.53
N THR A 21 -0.26 33.63 3.67
CA THR A 21 0.30 32.32 3.36
C THR A 21 -0.43 31.36 4.27
N CYS A 22 -1.36 30.57 3.74
CA CYS A 22 -1.79 29.35 4.40
C CYS A 22 -0.51 28.60 4.76
N ALA A 23 -0.17 28.57 6.05
CA ALA A 23 0.88 27.70 6.53
C ALA A 23 0.38 26.29 6.25
N HIS A 24 0.81 25.70 5.14
CA HIS A 24 0.71 24.27 4.98
C HIS A 24 1.47 23.67 6.16
N ALA A 25 0.77 22.84 6.95
CA ALA A 25 1.41 22.05 7.98
C ALA A 25 2.62 21.33 7.37
N GLU A 26 3.77 21.39 8.03
CA GLU A 26 4.95 20.64 7.57
C GLU A 26 4.68 19.15 7.80
N ARG A 27 4.71 18.37 6.72
CA ARG A 27 4.59 16.92 6.77
C ARG A 27 5.92 16.31 7.23
N LYS A 28 5.87 15.55 8.32
CA LYS A 28 7.03 14.92 8.96
C LYS A 28 6.86 13.41 9.04
N THR A 29 7.97 12.69 8.92
CA THR A 29 8.03 11.26 9.26
C THR A 29 8.83 11.10 10.56
N ASP A 30 8.16 10.67 11.62
CA ASP A 30 8.82 10.23 12.85
C ASP A 30 9.14 8.73 12.76
N GLU A 31 10.26 8.34 13.34
CA GLU A 31 10.64 6.94 13.51
C GLU A 31 10.68 6.61 15.00
N ALA A 32 10.15 5.45 15.36
CA ALA A 32 10.19 4.95 16.72
C ALA A 32 10.30 3.42 16.74
N THR A 33 10.46 2.87 17.94
CA THR A 33 10.56 1.43 18.16
C THR A 33 9.37 0.94 18.97
N ILE A 34 8.88 -0.26 18.65
CA ILE A 34 7.81 -0.94 19.37
C ILE A 34 8.18 -2.43 19.55
N GLN A 35 7.64 -3.08 20.58
CA GLN A 35 7.79 -4.53 20.76
C GLN A 35 6.71 -5.24 19.95
N ILE A 36 7.10 -6.17 19.08
CA ILE A 36 6.22 -7.05 18.32
C ILE A 36 6.81 -8.45 18.39
N GLN A 37 6.02 -9.44 18.81
CA GLN A 37 6.46 -10.83 18.94
C GLN A 37 7.74 -10.99 19.79
N GLY A 38 7.92 -10.12 20.79
CA GLY A 38 9.10 -10.11 21.66
C GLY A 38 10.36 -9.50 21.05
N GLU A 39 10.28 -8.88 19.87
CA GLU A 39 11.39 -8.20 19.20
C GLU A 39 11.16 -6.69 19.12
N ALA A 40 12.24 -5.92 19.27
CA ALA A 40 12.22 -4.48 19.01
C ALA A 40 12.14 -4.22 17.50
N ARG A 41 11.07 -3.57 17.06
CA ARG A 41 10.77 -3.31 15.64
C ARG A 41 10.65 -1.81 15.38
N ARG A 42 11.23 -1.37 14.26
CA ARG A 42 11.09 0.01 13.79
C ARG A 42 9.70 0.20 13.20
N TYR A 43 9.08 1.33 13.52
CA TYR A 43 7.88 1.80 12.84
C TYR A 43 8.00 3.29 12.58
N TYR A 44 7.16 3.76 11.66
CA TYR A 44 7.16 5.13 11.19
C TYR A 44 5.76 5.72 11.32
N HIS A 45 5.71 7.00 11.67
CA HIS A 45 4.49 7.80 11.72
C HIS A 45 4.67 9.03 10.81
N LEU A 46 3.97 9.05 9.68
CA LEU A 46 3.91 10.20 8.78
C LEU A 46 2.69 11.05 9.17
N HIS A 47 2.93 12.31 9.54
CA HIS A 47 1.89 13.23 9.97
C HIS A 47 2.15 14.67 9.57
N ASP A 48 1.09 15.47 9.55
CA ASP A 48 1.14 16.91 9.33
C ASP A 48 1.01 17.66 10.68
N GLN A 49 1.97 18.54 11.00
CA GLN A 49 1.99 19.23 12.29
C GLN A 49 0.80 20.17 12.50
N ASN A 50 0.33 20.29 13.75
CA ASN A 50 -0.68 21.27 14.19
C ASN A 50 -2.04 21.18 13.48
N THR A 51 -2.31 20.11 12.73
CA THR A 51 -3.60 19.89 12.07
C THR A 51 -4.09 18.47 12.34
N PRO A 52 -5.19 18.29 13.08
CA PRO A 52 -5.80 16.96 13.22
C PRO A 52 -6.16 16.40 11.84
N SER A 53 -5.91 15.11 11.61
CA SER A 53 -6.39 14.44 10.39
C SER A 53 -7.91 14.54 10.31
N GLY A 54 -8.41 15.03 9.17
CA GLY A 54 -9.83 15.03 8.84
C GLY A 54 -10.31 13.72 8.21
N GLY A 55 -9.42 12.74 8.01
CA GLY A 55 -9.69 11.42 7.44
C GLY A 55 -9.29 10.29 8.40
N PRO A 56 -9.51 9.02 8.03
CA PRO A 56 -9.09 7.88 8.84
C PRO A 56 -7.56 7.85 8.99
N VAL A 57 -7.08 7.27 10.09
CA VAL A 57 -5.68 6.87 10.20
C VAL A 57 -5.42 5.73 9.21
N ILE A 58 -4.26 5.75 8.56
CA ILE A 58 -3.88 4.78 7.53
C ILE A 58 -2.81 3.85 8.09
N LEU A 59 -3.06 2.55 8.12
CA LEU A 59 -2.03 1.52 8.27
C LEU A 59 -1.55 1.11 6.88
N LEU A 60 -0.29 1.40 6.55
CA LEU A 60 0.33 0.97 5.31
C LEU A 60 1.04 -0.38 5.51
N ILE A 61 0.89 -1.29 4.54
CA ILE A 61 1.60 -2.56 4.47
C ILE A 61 2.36 -2.64 3.14
N ASP A 62 3.68 -2.76 3.22
CA ASP A 62 4.59 -2.70 2.08
C ASP A 62 4.63 -4.00 1.26
N GLY A 63 5.28 -3.95 0.11
CA GLY A 63 5.47 -5.10 -0.80
C GLY A 63 6.49 -6.12 -0.32
N SER A 64 6.97 -6.94 -1.25
CA SER A 64 7.96 -7.99 -0.99
C SER A 64 9.39 -7.45 -0.85
N GLY A 65 10.29 -8.32 -0.38
CA GLY A 65 11.74 -8.06 -0.33
C GLY A 65 12.20 -7.29 0.90
N CYS A 66 13.51 -7.13 1.09
CA CYS A 66 14.08 -6.61 2.34
C CYS A 66 14.68 -5.19 2.22
N GLY A 67 14.10 -4.34 1.38
CA GLY A 67 14.49 -2.93 1.29
C GLY A 67 13.95 -2.09 2.46
N ASP A 68 14.67 -1.03 2.84
CA ASP A 68 14.24 -0.06 3.87
C ASP A 68 13.06 0.76 3.31
N PHE A 69 11.83 0.30 3.55
CA PHE A 69 10.64 0.93 3.00
C PHE A 69 10.33 2.25 3.71
N GLY A 70 10.58 2.34 5.02
CA GLY A 70 10.29 3.53 5.80
C GLY A 70 10.97 4.79 5.28
N ALA A 71 12.18 4.67 4.72
CA ALA A 71 12.89 5.78 4.07
C ALA A 71 12.17 6.39 2.85
N ARG A 72 11.20 5.67 2.28
CA ARG A 72 10.43 6.07 1.09
C ARG A 72 8.97 6.39 1.40
N LEU A 73 8.51 6.17 2.63
CA LEU A 73 7.10 6.31 3.03
C LEU A 73 6.51 7.67 2.61
N ALA A 74 7.19 8.76 2.94
CA ALA A 74 6.73 10.12 2.64
C ALA A 74 6.51 10.36 1.13
N GLY A 75 7.32 9.75 0.27
CA GLY A 75 7.24 9.93 -1.18
C GLY A 75 5.94 9.41 -1.81
N PHE A 76 5.30 8.42 -1.17
CA PHE A 76 4.01 7.90 -1.62
C PHE A 76 2.84 8.87 -1.34
N PHE A 77 2.98 9.69 -0.31
CA PHE A 77 1.95 10.64 0.13
C PHE A 77 2.21 12.07 -0.38
N GLU A 78 3.20 12.30 -1.24
CA GLU A 78 3.57 13.64 -1.72
C GLU A 78 2.39 14.43 -2.32
N LEU A 79 1.48 13.75 -3.02
CA LEU A 79 0.28 14.36 -3.62
C LEU A 79 -0.95 14.30 -2.70
N TYR A 80 -0.85 13.75 -1.49
CA TYR A 80 -1.98 13.56 -0.58
C TYR A 80 -2.51 14.93 -0.09
N PRO A 81 -3.79 15.27 -0.37
CA PRO A 81 -4.28 16.65 -0.31
C PRO A 81 -4.72 17.10 1.09
N ALA A 82 -4.77 16.18 2.06
CA ALA A 82 -5.22 16.41 3.42
C ALA A 82 -4.08 16.15 4.41
N PRO A 83 -4.22 16.56 5.69
CA PRO A 83 -3.30 16.12 6.74
C PRO A 83 -3.22 14.59 6.75
N ALA A 84 -2.00 14.07 6.63
CA ALA A 84 -1.70 12.65 6.68
C ALA A 84 -1.67 12.18 8.14
N ASP A 85 -2.09 10.95 8.36
CA ASP A 85 -1.90 10.24 9.62
C ASP A 85 -1.67 8.77 9.27
N VAL A 86 -0.40 8.43 8.97
CA VAL A 86 -0.02 7.14 8.39
C VAL A 86 0.97 6.44 9.28
N TYR A 87 0.64 5.20 9.63
CA TYR A 87 1.49 4.30 10.39
C TYR A 87 2.01 3.19 9.48
N PHE A 88 3.30 2.89 9.62
CA PHE A 88 3.97 1.82 8.90
C PHE A 88 4.92 1.07 9.84
N LEU A 89 4.69 -0.23 10.02
CA LEU A 89 5.62 -1.11 10.74
C LEU A 89 6.64 -1.67 9.74
N GLU A 90 7.93 -1.41 9.96
CA GLU A 90 8.99 -1.97 9.13
C GLU A 90 9.07 -3.49 9.34
N LYS A 91 9.34 -4.23 8.28
CA LYS A 91 9.55 -5.69 8.35
C LYS A 91 10.68 -6.08 9.30
N PRO A 92 10.68 -7.29 9.86
CA PRO A 92 11.72 -7.70 10.81
C PRO A 92 13.08 -7.74 10.11
N HIS A 93 14.14 -7.45 10.85
CA HIS A 93 15.53 -7.60 10.39
C HIS A 93 15.92 -6.77 9.15
N ILE A 94 15.21 -5.67 8.88
CA ILE A 94 15.55 -4.70 7.82
C ILE A 94 16.56 -3.68 8.35
N GLU A 95 17.72 -3.60 7.69
CA GLU A 95 18.73 -2.58 7.97
C GLU A 95 18.39 -1.23 7.33
N LYS A 96 18.84 -0.13 7.95
CA LYS A 96 18.64 1.23 7.42
C LYS A 96 19.43 1.46 6.14
N GLY A 97 18.83 2.22 5.21
CA GLY A 97 19.49 2.65 3.98
C GLY A 97 19.65 1.55 2.94
N VAL A 98 19.14 0.35 3.19
CA VAL A 98 19.07 -0.71 2.17
C VAL A 98 18.11 -0.26 1.07
N GLY A 99 18.58 -0.26 -0.17
CA GLY A 99 17.78 0.14 -1.32
C GLY A 99 16.51 -0.72 -1.51
N PRO A 100 15.56 -0.29 -2.34
CA PRO A 100 14.24 -0.95 -2.47
C PRO A 100 14.28 -2.39 -3.00
N GLN A 101 15.33 -2.75 -3.73
CA GLN A 101 15.52 -4.05 -4.39
C GLN A 101 16.96 -4.53 -4.10
N PRO A 102 17.27 -4.92 -2.85
CA PRO A 102 18.59 -5.42 -2.52
C PRO A 102 18.86 -6.74 -3.24
N LYS A 103 20.13 -7.05 -3.48
CA LYS A 103 20.53 -8.30 -4.19
C LYS A 103 20.26 -9.57 -3.39
N SER A 104 20.24 -9.46 -2.06
CA SER A 104 20.06 -10.57 -1.13
C SER A 104 19.46 -10.05 0.17
N CYS A 105 18.73 -10.92 0.87
CA CYS A 105 18.20 -10.65 2.19
C CYS A 105 18.99 -11.38 3.27
N SER A 106 18.82 -10.96 4.53
CA SER A 106 19.48 -11.63 5.66
C SER A 106 18.76 -12.95 5.98
N PRO A 107 19.46 -13.98 6.47
CA PRO A 107 18.82 -15.22 6.91
C PRO A 107 17.77 -15.00 8.01
N ALA A 108 17.94 -13.98 8.85
CA ALA A 108 16.96 -13.61 9.86
C ALA A 108 15.68 -13.07 9.23
N PHE A 109 15.78 -12.22 8.20
CA PHE A 109 14.64 -11.77 7.41
C PHE A 109 13.95 -12.96 6.74
N GLU A 110 14.67 -13.81 6.01
CA GLU A 110 14.09 -14.94 5.26
C GLU A 110 13.34 -15.94 6.14
N ARG A 111 13.78 -16.11 7.40
CA ARG A 111 13.10 -16.93 8.40
C ARG A 111 11.71 -16.38 8.75
N ASP A 112 11.57 -15.07 8.81
CA ASP A 112 10.36 -14.38 9.27
C ASP A 112 9.56 -13.75 8.10
N ASP A 113 10.02 -13.91 6.86
CA ASP A 113 9.38 -13.43 5.62
C ASP A 113 8.36 -14.46 5.11
N TYR A 114 7.20 -14.52 5.74
CA TYR A 114 6.07 -15.36 5.30
C TYR A 114 4.73 -14.71 5.65
N LEU A 115 3.68 -15.06 4.91
CA LEU A 115 2.38 -14.38 4.92
C LEU A 115 1.79 -14.28 6.34
N GLU A 116 1.75 -15.39 7.08
CA GLU A 116 1.16 -15.42 8.41
C GLU A 116 1.91 -14.54 9.41
N ARG A 117 3.25 -14.47 9.33
CA ARG A 117 4.05 -13.57 10.17
C ARG A 117 3.73 -12.11 9.89
N ARG A 118 3.63 -11.74 8.61
CA ARG A 118 3.28 -10.36 8.23
C ARG A 118 1.89 -9.97 8.74
N VAL A 119 0.92 -10.88 8.68
CA VAL A 119 -0.42 -10.67 9.23
C VAL A 119 -0.39 -10.54 10.76
N SER A 120 0.30 -11.43 11.48
CA SER A 120 0.36 -11.36 12.94
C SER A 120 1.06 -10.10 13.43
N ASP A 121 2.14 -9.69 12.78
CA ASP A 121 2.89 -8.49 13.12
C ASP A 121 2.03 -7.22 12.95
N ALA A 122 1.29 -7.13 11.85
CA ALA A 122 0.38 -6.01 11.60
C ALA A 122 -0.77 -5.94 12.62
N LEU A 123 -1.36 -7.09 12.98
CA LEU A 123 -2.41 -7.16 13.99
C LEU A 123 -1.89 -6.77 15.38
N GLU A 124 -0.72 -7.28 15.78
CA GLU A 124 -0.10 -6.93 17.06
C GLU A 124 0.28 -5.45 17.11
N PHE A 125 0.72 -4.88 15.99
CA PHE A 125 1.04 -3.45 15.89
C PHE A 125 -0.18 -2.56 16.10
N ILE A 126 -1.33 -2.90 15.50
CA ILE A 126 -2.60 -2.20 15.74
C ILE A 126 -2.97 -2.20 17.23
N GLU A 127 -2.72 -3.32 17.93
CA GLU A 127 -3.10 -3.47 19.35
C GLU A 127 -2.04 -2.97 20.34
N SER A 128 -0.82 -2.70 19.88
CA SER A 128 0.31 -2.30 20.71
C SER A 128 0.68 -0.83 20.57
N GLU A 129 0.53 -0.24 19.37
CA GLU A 129 0.85 1.18 19.15
C GLU A 129 -0.22 2.05 19.84
N PRO A 130 0.16 2.97 20.76
CA PRO A 130 -0.79 3.67 21.61
C PRO A 130 -1.93 4.41 20.90
N ARG A 131 -1.68 5.02 19.74
CA ARG A 131 -2.73 5.73 18.99
C ARG A 131 -3.61 4.75 18.24
N LEU A 132 -3.05 3.80 17.49
CA LEU A 132 -3.81 2.75 16.78
C LEU A 132 -4.69 1.93 17.73
N LYS A 133 -4.19 1.65 18.94
CA LYS A 133 -4.94 0.92 19.97
C LYS A 133 -6.18 1.67 20.45
N GLN A 134 -6.17 3.00 20.48
CA GLN A 134 -7.30 3.81 20.94
C GLN A 134 -8.43 3.93 19.91
N HIS A 135 -8.17 3.60 18.65
CA HIS A 135 -9.17 3.63 17.58
C HIS A 135 -10.32 2.65 17.82
N GLY A 136 -11.56 3.08 17.53
CA GLY A 136 -12.75 2.23 17.62
C GLY A 136 -12.89 1.26 16.44
N GLU A 137 -14.01 0.55 16.40
CA GLU A 137 -14.36 -0.25 15.21
C GLU A 137 -14.47 0.64 13.96
N ARG A 138 -14.06 0.10 12.81
CA ARG A 138 -14.14 0.73 11.48
C ARG A 138 -13.60 2.17 11.42
N SER A 139 -12.45 2.43 12.05
CA SER A 139 -11.84 3.76 12.12
C SER A 139 -10.40 3.84 11.59
N ILE A 140 -9.84 2.72 11.13
CA ILE A 140 -8.52 2.63 10.50
C ILE A 140 -8.72 2.21 9.04
N ALA A 141 -8.05 2.87 8.09
CA ALA A 141 -7.90 2.37 6.73
C ALA A 141 -6.64 1.50 6.64
N VAL A 142 -6.69 0.37 5.93
CA VAL A 142 -5.49 -0.42 5.61
C VAL A 142 -5.18 -0.33 4.13
N VAL A 143 -3.93 -0.01 3.79
CA VAL A 143 -3.46 0.15 2.41
C VAL A 143 -2.30 -0.81 2.16
N GLY A 144 -2.48 -1.75 1.24
CA GLY A 144 -1.48 -2.78 0.92
C GLY A 144 -0.91 -2.64 -0.48
N PHE A 145 0.41 -2.66 -0.62
CA PHE A 145 1.09 -2.63 -1.92
C PHE A 145 1.69 -3.99 -2.26
N SER A 146 1.49 -4.50 -3.47
CA SER A 146 2.04 -5.77 -3.96
C SER A 146 1.72 -6.91 -2.98
N GLU A 147 2.72 -7.57 -2.39
CA GLU A 147 2.54 -8.56 -1.32
C GLU A 147 1.71 -8.01 -0.14
N GLY A 148 1.90 -6.74 0.24
CA GLY A 148 1.08 -6.08 1.24
C GLY A 148 -0.41 -6.04 0.89
N GLY A 149 -0.76 -6.08 -0.41
CA GLY A 149 -2.12 -6.24 -0.89
C GLY A 149 -2.70 -7.65 -0.68
N ARG A 150 -1.87 -8.66 -0.42
CA ARG A 150 -2.30 -10.00 0.05
C ARG A 150 -2.43 -10.05 1.57
N VAL A 151 -1.57 -9.33 2.29
CA VAL A 151 -1.61 -9.22 3.77
C VAL A 151 -2.80 -8.39 4.26
N ALA A 152 -3.04 -7.23 3.65
CA ALA A 152 -4.03 -6.25 4.09
C ALA A 152 -5.48 -6.79 4.16
N PRO A 153 -6.00 -7.56 3.18
CA PRO A 153 -7.32 -8.17 3.28
C PRO A 153 -7.44 -9.14 4.46
N ILE A 154 -6.38 -9.88 4.78
CA ILE A 154 -6.36 -10.80 5.91
C ILE A 154 -6.39 -10.01 7.23
N VAL A 155 -5.60 -8.95 7.33
CA VAL A 155 -5.62 -8.03 8.48
C VAL A 155 -7.02 -7.42 8.66
N ALA A 156 -7.62 -6.93 7.58
CA ALA A 156 -8.99 -6.39 7.59
C ALA A 156 -10.03 -7.41 8.07
N SER A 157 -9.89 -8.68 7.67
CA SER A 157 -10.81 -9.74 8.10
C SER A 157 -10.67 -10.14 9.57
N ARG A 158 -9.55 -9.79 10.21
CA ARG A 158 -9.19 -10.19 11.58
C ARG A 158 -9.20 -9.05 12.59
N SER A 159 -9.28 -7.79 12.14
CA SER A 159 -9.38 -6.62 13.02
C SER A 159 -10.62 -5.79 12.72
N LYS A 160 -11.52 -5.71 13.70
CA LYS A 160 -12.74 -4.88 13.59
C LYS A 160 -12.46 -3.38 13.51
N LYS A 161 -11.24 -2.94 13.82
CA LYS A 161 -10.83 -1.53 13.71
C LYS A 161 -10.70 -1.09 12.25
N ILE A 162 -10.50 -2.04 11.33
CA ILE A 162 -10.38 -1.73 9.90
C ILE A 162 -11.76 -1.36 9.33
N GLY A 163 -11.85 -0.16 8.75
CA GLY A 163 -13.06 0.39 8.13
C GLY A 163 -12.97 0.52 6.61
N TRP A 164 -11.76 0.52 6.05
CA TRP A 164 -11.50 0.63 4.61
C TRP A 164 -10.31 -0.25 4.22
N LEU A 165 -10.37 -0.83 3.02
CA LEU A 165 -9.27 -1.60 2.42
C LEU A 165 -8.92 -1.02 1.05
N ALA A 166 -7.66 -0.66 0.85
CA ALA A 166 -7.12 -0.35 -0.47
C ALA A 166 -5.96 -1.28 -0.82
N THR A 167 -5.94 -1.81 -2.03
CA THR A 167 -4.82 -2.63 -2.53
C THR A 167 -4.29 -2.10 -3.86
N VAL A 168 -2.97 -2.22 -4.07
CA VAL A 168 -2.29 -1.84 -5.31
C VAL A 168 -1.43 -3.01 -5.79
N GLY A 169 -1.54 -3.39 -7.06
CA GLY A 169 -0.74 -4.48 -7.64
C GLY A 169 -1.07 -5.84 -6.99
N SER A 170 -2.33 -6.04 -6.59
CA SER A 170 -2.79 -7.26 -5.95
C SER A 170 -4.26 -7.50 -6.29
N GLY A 171 -4.59 -8.73 -6.69
CA GLY A 171 -5.94 -9.12 -7.09
C GLY A 171 -6.46 -10.34 -6.33
N GLY A 172 -7.43 -11.01 -6.94
CA GLY A 172 -8.16 -12.13 -6.32
C GLY A 172 -7.50 -13.49 -6.53
N MET A 173 -6.47 -13.59 -7.36
CA MET A 173 -5.93 -14.86 -7.86
C MET A 173 -4.89 -15.48 -6.91
N PRO A 174 -4.94 -16.80 -6.66
CA PRO A 174 -3.81 -17.50 -6.08
C PRO A 174 -2.52 -17.20 -6.87
N GLN A 175 -1.40 -16.94 -6.19
CA GLN A 175 -0.17 -16.52 -6.88
C GLN A 175 0.32 -17.60 -7.85
N ALA A 176 0.14 -18.87 -7.48
CA ALA A 176 0.44 -20.02 -8.34
C ALA A 176 -0.30 -19.90 -9.68
N ASP A 177 -1.61 -19.64 -9.66
CA ASP A 177 -2.42 -19.48 -10.87
C ASP A 177 -2.02 -18.23 -11.66
N GLY A 178 -1.59 -17.17 -10.98
CA GLY A 178 -1.04 -15.97 -11.61
C GLY A 178 0.22 -16.27 -12.42
N PHE A 179 1.15 -17.02 -11.85
CA PHE A 179 2.37 -17.45 -12.54
C PHE A 179 2.07 -18.38 -13.73
N LEU A 180 1.11 -19.29 -13.60
CA LEU A 180 0.67 -20.12 -14.73
C LEU A 180 0.00 -19.29 -15.83
N THR A 181 -0.76 -18.26 -15.46
CA THR A 181 -1.38 -17.32 -16.41
C THR A 181 -0.32 -16.57 -17.22
N PHE A 182 0.73 -16.06 -16.57
CA PHE A 182 1.87 -15.46 -17.27
C PHE A 182 2.60 -16.45 -18.18
N ALA A 183 2.81 -17.69 -17.73
CA ALA A 183 3.44 -18.72 -18.54
C ALA A 183 2.65 -19.01 -19.82
N ARG A 184 1.32 -19.13 -19.72
CA ARG A 184 0.43 -19.34 -20.87
C ARG A 184 0.44 -18.17 -21.85
N ARG A 185 0.66 -16.94 -21.36
CA ARG A 185 0.77 -15.72 -22.16
C ARG A 185 2.16 -15.53 -22.79
N GLY A 186 3.12 -16.40 -22.52
CA GLY A 186 4.48 -16.24 -23.05
C GLY A 186 5.30 -15.17 -22.34
N VAL A 187 4.92 -14.77 -21.12
CA VAL A 187 5.60 -13.70 -20.37
C VAL A 187 6.83 -14.25 -19.64
N ALA A 188 7.99 -13.64 -19.85
CA ALA A 188 9.21 -13.97 -19.11
C ALA A 188 9.16 -13.41 -17.67
N PRO A 189 9.76 -14.07 -16.66
CA PRO A 189 10.49 -15.34 -16.77
C PRO A 189 9.59 -16.60 -16.78
N TYR A 190 8.28 -16.45 -16.54
CA TYR A 190 7.33 -17.54 -16.33
C TYR A 190 7.19 -18.52 -17.52
N ALA A 191 7.34 -18.02 -18.74
CA ALA A 191 7.31 -18.83 -19.97
C ALA A 191 8.70 -19.13 -20.57
N ASN A 192 9.75 -18.47 -20.08
CA ASN A 192 11.14 -18.67 -20.48
C ASN A 192 12.08 -18.01 -19.44
N PRO A 193 12.96 -18.76 -18.76
CA PRO A 193 13.30 -20.17 -18.97
C PRO A 193 12.30 -21.17 -18.37
N TYR A 194 11.29 -20.70 -17.64
CA TYR A 194 10.26 -21.59 -17.08
C TYR A 194 9.25 -22.04 -18.15
N SER A 195 8.27 -22.82 -17.71
CA SER A 195 7.06 -23.18 -18.47
C SER A 195 5.96 -23.52 -17.48
N GLU A 196 4.70 -23.62 -17.93
CA GLU A 196 3.60 -24.05 -17.06
C GLU A 196 3.93 -25.36 -16.33
N LYS A 197 4.50 -26.34 -17.04
CA LYS A 197 4.92 -27.63 -16.47
C LYS A 197 6.01 -27.46 -15.42
N LEU A 198 7.07 -26.70 -15.72
CA LEU A 198 8.17 -26.49 -14.77
C LEU A 198 7.71 -25.74 -13.51
N LEU A 199 6.80 -24.77 -13.66
CA LEU A 199 6.19 -24.06 -12.54
C LEU A 199 5.36 -25.01 -11.67
N GLN A 200 4.53 -25.87 -12.26
CA GLN A 200 3.76 -26.88 -11.52
C GLN A 200 4.66 -27.87 -10.77
N GLU A 201 5.77 -28.29 -11.39
CA GLU A 201 6.77 -29.14 -10.73
C GLU A 201 7.41 -28.42 -9.54
N GLU A 202 7.80 -27.15 -9.70
CA GLU A 202 8.35 -26.31 -8.62
C GLU A 202 7.33 -26.06 -7.49
N PHE A 203 6.07 -25.83 -7.81
CA PHE A 203 5.03 -25.68 -6.78
C PHE A 203 4.87 -26.97 -5.99
N ALA A 204 4.95 -28.14 -6.64
CA ALA A 204 4.90 -29.42 -5.98
C ALA A 204 6.12 -29.70 -5.09
N THR A 205 7.31 -29.18 -5.41
CA THR A 205 8.49 -29.28 -4.53
C THR A 205 8.36 -28.35 -3.33
N ILE A 206 7.88 -27.11 -3.53
CA ILE A 206 7.61 -26.14 -2.46
C ILE A 206 6.59 -26.71 -1.46
N ALA A 207 5.47 -27.26 -1.95
CA ALA A 207 4.43 -27.84 -1.10
C ALA A 207 4.91 -29.06 -0.28
N LYS A 208 5.91 -29.80 -0.77
CA LYS A 208 6.50 -30.94 -0.06
C LYS A 208 7.54 -30.54 0.99
N ASP A 209 8.07 -29.32 0.91
CA ASP A 209 9.13 -28.83 1.78
C ASP A 209 8.82 -27.39 2.28
N PRO A 210 7.68 -27.20 2.95
CA PRO A 210 7.02 -25.89 3.14
C PRO A 210 7.72 -24.93 4.13
N LYS A 211 8.79 -25.39 4.78
CA LYS A 211 9.56 -24.61 5.77
C LYS A 211 11.04 -24.50 5.41
N ASN A 212 11.40 -24.87 4.18
CA ASN A 212 12.80 -24.85 3.76
C ASN A 212 13.28 -23.41 3.53
N LEU A 213 14.35 -23.04 4.24
CA LEU A 213 14.99 -21.73 4.15
C LEU A 213 16.19 -21.72 3.19
N ASP A 214 16.73 -22.88 2.83
CA ASP A 214 17.91 -22.99 1.96
C ASP A 214 17.52 -22.99 0.47
N LYS A 215 16.36 -23.56 0.14
CA LYS A 215 15.83 -23.61 -1.24
C LYS A 215 15.08 -22.34 -1.56
N HIS A 216 15.34 -21.82 -2.76
CA HIS A 216 14.81 -20.56 -3.22
C HIS A 216 14.15 -20.70 -4.59
N PHE A 217 13.08 -19.96 -4.77
CA PHE A 217 12.39 -19.76 -6.04
C PHE A 217 12.18 -18.25 -6.20
N PHE A 218 12.32 -17.67 -7.40
CA PHE A 218 12.14 -16.23 -7.65
C PHE A 218 12.62 -15.27 -6.52
N GLY A 219 13.81 -15.53 -5.96
CA GLY A 219 14.44 -14.66 -4.95
C GLY A 219 13.96 -14.82 -3.50
N HIS A 220 13.00 -15.70 -3.22
CA HIS A 220 12.53 -15.98 -1.85
C HIS A 220 12.61 -17.47 -1.51
N SER A 221 12.67 -17.76 -0.21
CA SER A 221 12.74 -19.14 0.30
C SER A 221 11.47 -19.93 -0.03
N TYR A 222 11.56 -21.26 0.01
CA TYR A 222 10.37 -22.12 -0.09
C TYR A 222 9.38 -21.85 1.05
N HIS A 223 9.87 -21.47 2.24
CA HIS A 223 9.01 -21.07 3.34
C HIS A 223 8.10 -19.88 2.97
N TYR A 224 8.68 -18.83 2.39
CA TYR A 224 7.94 -17.70 1.85
C TYR A 224 6.90 -18.17 0.82
N TRP A 225 7.33 -18.90 -0.21
CA TRP A 225 6.43 -19.26 -1.31
C TRP A 225 5.32 -20.20 -0.89
N ASN A 226 5.57 -21.13 0.01
CA ASN A 226 4.52 -22.02 0.50
C ASN A 226 3.40 -21.23 1.20
N SER A 227 3.72 -20.15 1.91
CA SER A 227 2.72 -19.29 2.56
C SER A 227 1.92 -18.41 1.59
N HIS A 228 2.45 -18.14 0.38
CA HIS A 228 1.85 -17.21 -0.58
C HIS A 228 1.18 -17.91 -1.78
N LEU A 229 1.82 -18.93 -2.36
CA LEU A 229 1.42 -19.55 -3.64
C LEU A 229 -0.01 -20.08 -3.63
N PHE A 230 -0.37 -20.72 -2.53
CA PHE A 230 -1.59 -21.52 -2.42
C PHE A 230 -2.70 -20.82 -1.64
N TYR A 231 -2.43 -19.62 -1.13
CA TYR A 231 -3.46 -18.78 -0.52
C TYR A 231 -4.46 -18.35 -1.60
N ASP A 232 -5.75 -18.54 -1.33
CA ASP A 232 -6.86 -18.07 -2.16
C ASP A 232 -7.43 -16.75 -1.60
N PRO A 233 -7.12 -15.60 -2.24
CA PRO A 233 -7.58 -14.30 -1.78
C PRO A 233 -9.11 -14.15 -1.74
N ILE A 234 -9.87 -14.76 -2.67
CA ILE A 234 -11.33 -14.59 -2.74
C ILE A 234 -11.98 -15.04 -1.43
N THR A 235 -11.46 -16.10 -0.80
CA THR A 235 -11.99 -16.59 0.48
C THR A 235 -11.86 -15.60 1.64
N THR A 236 -11.03 -14.57 1.48
CA THR A 236 -10.85 -13.48 2.45
C THR A 236 -11.67 -12.27 2.04
N TYR A 237 -11.57 -11.84 0.77
CA TYR A 237 -12.38 -10.73 0.24
C TYR A 237 -13.88 -10.95 0.43
N SER A 238 -14.38 -12.18 0.22
CA SER A 238 -15.79 -12.56 0.40
C SER A 238 -16.34 -12.37 1.82
N LYS A 239 -15.48 -12.27 2.85
CA LYS A 239 -15.88 -12.09 4.25
C LYS A 239 -15.91 -10.63 4.67
N LEU A 240 -15.35 -9.73 3.85
CA LEU A 240 -15.23 -8.32 4.18
C LEU A 240 -16.55 -7.60 3.88
N ASP A 241 -16.95 -6.76 4.82
CA ASP A 241 -18.15 -5.93 4.74
C ASP A 241 -17.80 -4.45 4.95
N ILE A 242 -16.70 -4.03 4.36
CA ILE A 242 -16.15 -2.67 4.39
C ILE A 242 -15.98 -2.20 2.94
N PRO A 243 -15.90 -0.88 2.68
CA PRO A 243 -15.48 -0.36 1.38
C PRO A 243 -14.10 -0.90 0.98
N ILE A 244 -13.99 -1.37 -0.27
CA ILE A 244 -12.77 -1.92 -0.86
C ILE A 244 -12.47 -1.23 -2.18
N VAL A 245 -11.23 -0.78 -2.36
CA VAL A 245 -10.71 -0.40 -3.68
C VAL A 245 -9.47 -1.21 -4.03
N ALA A 246 -9.44 -1.81 -5.22
CA ALA A 246 -8.28 -2.52 -5.74
C ALA A 246 -7.79 -1.86 -7.03
N ALA A 247 -6.52 -1.49 -7.09
CA ALA A 247 -5.89 -0.87 -8.24
C ALA A 247 -4.81 -1.78 -8.85
N MET A 248 -4.82 -1.93 -10.18
CA MET A 248 -3.82 -2.73 -10.88
C MET A 248 -3.42 -2.08 -12.21
N GLY A 249 -2.18 -2.31 -12.61
CA GLY A 249 -1.70 -1.92 -13.93
C GLY A 249 -2.06 -2.99 -14.96
N GLU A 250 -2.52 -2.58 -16.14
CA GLU A 250 -2.86 -3.50 -17.24
C GLU A 250 -1.64 -4.32 -17.73
N LYS A 251 -0.44 -3.75 -17.60
CA LYS A 251 0.84 -4.37 -17.98
C LYS A 251 1.65 -4.82 -16.77
N ASP A 252 0.99 -5.06 -15.64
CA ASP A 252 1.60 -5.62 -14.44
C ASP A 252 2.31 -6.94 -14.77
N GLU A 253 3.60 -6.96 -14.47
CA GLU A 253 4.54 -8.03 -14.75
C GLU A 253 4.74 -9.01 -13.58
N ALA A 254 4.18 -8.71 -12.40
CA ALA A 254 4.30 -9.50 -11.18
C ALA A 254 2.97 -10.14 -10.75
N GLU A 255 1.83 -9.53 -11.09
CA GLU A 255 0.49 -10.06 -10.89
C GLU A 255 -0.36 -9.82 -12.16
N PRO A 256 -0.93 -10.85 -12.80
CA PRO A 256 -1.66 -10.65 -14.04
C PRO A 256 -2.95 -9.86 -13.80
N ILE A 257 -3.30 -8.93 -14.71
CA ILE A 257 -4.52 -8.10 -14.61
C ILE A 257 -5.81 -8.92 -14.47
N GLU A 258 -5.81 -10.15 -14.99
CA GLU A 258 -6.85 -11.15 -14.82
C GLU A 258 -7.19 -11.41 -13.35
N SER A 259 -6.23 -11.27 -12.43
CA SER A 259 -6.42 -11.35 -10.98
C SER A 259 -7.35 -10.24 -10.47
N GLY A 260 -7.19 -9.02 -10.97
CA GLY A 260 -8.06 -7.88 -10.68
C GLY A 260 -9.46 -8.06 -11.28
N PHE A 261 -9.54 -8.53 -12.52
CA PHE A 261 -10.82 -8.86 -13.16
C PHE A 261 -11.58 -9.95 -12.42
N MET A 262 -10.90 -10.88 -11.76
CA MET A 262 -11.55 -11.88 -10.94
C MET A 262 -12.22 -11.28 -9.70
N LEU A 263 -11.60 -10.29 -9.04
CA LEU A 263 -12.28 -9.54 -7.96
C LEU A 263 -13.48 -8.76 -8.52
N LYS A 264 -13.28 -8.04 -9.63
CA LYS A 264 -14.36 -7.30 -10.30
C LYS A 264 -15.56 -8.20 -10.59
N HIS A 265 -15.32 -9.35 -11.21
CA HIS A 265 -16.37 -10.30 -11.54
C HIS A 265 -17.05 -10.86 -10.28
N TYR A 266 -16.29 -11.18 -9.24
CA TYR A 266 -16.85 -11.63 -7.97
C TYR A 266 -17.80 -10.58 -7.38
N PHE A 267 -17.38 -9.32 -7.29
CA PHE A 267 -18.19 -8.26 -6.68
C PHE A 267 -19.34 -7.75 -7.56
N GLU A 268 -19.27 -7.91 -8.89
CA GLU A 268 -20.43 -7.71 -9.78
C GLU A 268 -21.61 -8.63 -9.43
N GLN A 269 -21.34 -9.81 -8.87
CA GLN A 269 -22.37 -10.74 -8.38
C GLN A 269 -22.84 -10.43 -6.94
N HIS A 270 -22.23 -9.44 -6.28
CA HIS A 270 -22.52 -9.04 -4.90
C HIS A 270 -22.72 -7.51 -4.80
N PRO A 271 -23.75 -6.95 -5.46
CA PRO A 271 -23.94 -5.49 -5.58
C PRO A 271 -24.27 -4.79 -4.26
N ASP A 272 -24.52 -5.54 -3.18
CA ASP A 272 -24.64 -5.04 -1.81
C ASP A 272 -23.28 -4.65 -1.19
N ARG A 273 -22.16 -5.05 -1.80
CA ARG A 273 -20.80 -4.76 -1.34
C ARG A 273 -20.25 -3.52 -2.03
N ASP A 274 -19.60 -2.66 -1.25
CA ASP A 274 -18.90 -1.48 -1.75
C ASP A 274 -17.50 -1.87 -2.23
N PHE A 275 -17.38 -2.13 -3.54
CA PHE A 275 -16.12 -2.51 -4.19
C PHE A 275 -15.88 -1.69 -5.46
N GLN A 276 -14.65 -1.21 -5.62
CA GLN A 276 -14.17 -0.54 -6.83
C GLN A 276 -12.90 -1.21 -7.36
N PHE A 277 -12.86 -1.49 -8.67
CA PHE A 277 -11.66 -1.95 -9.36
C PHE A 277 -11.17 -0.86 -10.31
N ILE A 278 -9.93 -0.41 -10.09
CA ILE A 278 -9.29 0.66 -10.87
C ILE A 278 -8.19 0.06 -11.74
N GLU A 279 -8.45 -0.04 -13.03
CA GLU A 279 -7.45 -0.48 -14.02
C GLU A 279 -6.68 0.73 -14.55
N TYR A 280 -5.37 0.72 -14.36
CA TYR A 280 -4.47 1.70 -14.98
C TYR A 280 -3.94 1.13 -16.31
N ARG A 281 -4.52 1.60 -17.42
CA ARG A 281 -4.12 1.19 -18.78
C ARG A 281 -2.63 1.44 -19.03
N ASN A 282 -2.00 0.47 -19.69
CA ASN A 282 -0.56 0.46 -19.99
C ASN A 282 0.38 0.56 -18.78
N ALA A 283 -0.13 0.50 -17.54
CA ALA A 283 0.71 0.68 -16.36
C ALA A 283 1.35 -0.62 -15.89
N SER A 284 2.56 -0.52 -15.32
CA SER A 284 3.27 -1.65 -14.69
C SER A 284 2.71 -1.98 -13.31
N HIS A 285 3.34 -2.95 -12.62
CA HIS A 285 3.01 -3.35 -11.25
C HIS A 285 2.92 -2.18 -10.25
N GLY A 286 3.81 -1.19 -10.38
CA GLY A 286 3.81 0.02 -9.55
C GLY A 286 2.86 1.13 -9.99
N LEU A 287 1.90 0.82 -10.87
CA LEU A 287 1.02 1.78 -11.56
C LEU A 287 1.79 2.84 -12.38
N GLN A 288 2.95 2.47 -12.92
CA GLN A 288 3.82 3.37 -13.67
C GLN A 288 3.51 3.32 -15.17
N VAL A 289 3.39 4.48 -15.83
CA VAL A 289 3.29 4.59 -17.30
C VAL A 289 4.40 5.51 -17.79
N GLY A 290 5.45 4.96 -18.41
CA GLY A 290 6.66 5.73 -18.75
C GLY A 290 7.25 6.38 -17.49
N ASP A 291 7.38 7.70 -17.47
CA ASP A 291 7.86 8.46 -16.30
C ASP A 291 6.74 8.89 -15.33
N LYS A 292 5.46 8.68 -15.71
CA LYS A 292 4.30 9.03 -14.87
C LYS A 292 4.02 7.95 -13.82
N SER A 293 4.15 8.32 -12.55
CA SER A 293 3.78 7.48 -11.41
C SER A 293 2.33 7.73 -11.00
N ASN A 294 1.42 6.80 -11.30
CA ASN A 294 0.01 6.95 -10.93
C ASN A 294 -0.27 6.55 -9.47
N ILE A 295 0.63 5.82 -8.80
CA ILE A 295 0.41 5.40 -7.40
C ILE A 295 0.24 6.58 -6.45
N LYS A 296 0.98 7.68 -6.65
CA LYS A 296 0.84 8.89 -5.83
C LYS A 296 -0.53 9.54 -6.01
N SER A 297 -1.06 9.53 -7.25
CA SER A 297 -2.41 10.04 -7.55
C SER A 297 -3.50 9.12 -6.99
N PHE A 298 -3.32 7.80 -7.08
CA PHE A 298 -4.20 6.83 -6.44
C PHE A 298 -4.28 7.07 -4.93
N ILE A 299 -3.13 7.21 -4.26
CA ILE A 299 -3.06 7.49 -2.82
C ILE A 299 -3.73 8.82 -2.48
N ALA A 300 -3.48 9.88 -3.26
CA ALA A 300 -4.13 11.17 -3.08
C ALA A 300 -5.67 11.08 -3.17
N ASN A 301 -6.18 10.27 -4.10
CA ASN A 301 -7.61 10.08 -4.29
C ASN A 301 -8.29 9.25 -3.18
N LEU A 302 -7.52 8.52 -2.36
CA LEU A 302 -8.08 7.85 -1.18
C LEU A 302 -8.75 8.84 -0.22
N ASP A 303 -8.25 10.08 -0.09
CA ASP A 303 -8.89 11.11 0.75
C ASP A 303 -10.35 11.38 0.34
N LYS A 304 -10.60 11.49 -0.98
CA LYS A 304 -11.95 11.68 -1.52
C LYS A 304 -12.79 10.41 -1.30
N TRP A 305 -12.19 9.25 -1.53
CA TRP A 305 -12.86 7.95 -1.36
C TRP A 305 -13.29 7.69 0.08
N PHE A 306 -12.43 7.98 1.07
CA PHE A 306 -12.76 7.88 2.50
C PHE A 306 -13.94 8.77 2.89
N LYS A 307 -14.17 9.87 2.17
CA LYS A 307 -15.30 10.79 2.35
C LYS A 307 -16.56 10.36 1.58
N GLY A 308 -16.55 9.18 0.96
CA GLY A 308 -17.68 8.63 0.23
C GLY A 308 -17.89 9.21 -1.18
N ALA A 309 -16.86 9.82 -1.79
CA ALA A 309 -16.98 10.33 -3.15
C ALA A 309 -17.08 9.14 -4.15
N PRO A 310 -18.18 9.02 -4.91
CA PRO A 310 -18.41 7.87 -5.79
C PRO A 310 -17.45 7.81 -6.99
N HIS A 311 -16.90 8.96 -7.38
CA HIS A 311 -15.99 9.15 -8.52
C HIS A 311 -14.57 9.52 -8.06
N ALA A 312 -14.14 9.00 -6.91
CA ALA A 312 -12.84 9.35 -6.33
C ALA A 312 -11.66 9.00 -7.25
N PHE A 313 -11.80 8.00 -8.10
CA PHE A 313 -10.75 7.47 -8.97
C PHE A 313 -11.00 7.65 -10.46
N ASP A 314 -12.08 8.34 -10.83
CA ASP A 314 -12.34 8.65 -12.24
C ASP A 314 -11.18 9.52 -12.74
N HIS A 315 -10.62 9.12 -13.88
CA HIS A 315 -9.63 9.96 -14.57
C HIS A 315 -10.40 11.13 -15.19
N ASP A 316 -9.99 12.37 -14.88
CA ASP A 316 -10.32 13.50 -15.73
C ASP A 316 -9.72 13.17 -17.12
N GLU A 317 -10.56 12.73 -18.06
CA GLU A 317 -10.18 12.39 -19.44
C GLU A 317 -9.55 13.58 -20.18
#